data_AF-A0A944NW84-F1
#
_entry.id   AF-A0A944NW84-F1
#
_cell.length_a   1.000
_cell.length_b   1.000
_cell.length_c   1.000
_cell.angle_alpha   90.00
_cell.angle_beta   90.00
_cell.angle_gamma   90.00
#
_symmetry.space_group_name_H-M   'P 1'
#
loop_
_entity.id
_entity.type
_entity.pdbx_description
1 polymer ?
#
loop_
_entity_poly.entity_id
_entity_poly.type
_entity_poly.pdbx_seq_one_letter_code
_entity_poly.pdbx_strand_id
1 'polypeptide(L)' 'MDTDDLEPVKKKPAPKNLEVLSIEALGEYIAELEAEISRARETIAGKESAQSAAETFFKK' A
#
# COMPACT_ATOMS: atom_id res chain seq x y z
N MET A 1 32.76 -13.17 -11.95
CA MET A 1 32.26 -11.88 -12.44
C MET A 1 31.11 -11.51 -11.54
N ASP A 2 31.37 -10.49 -10.72
CA ASP A 2 30.57 -10.00 -9.61
C ASP A 2 29.13 -9.68 -10.00
N THR A 3 28.19 -10.11 -9.16
CA THR A 3 26.75 -9.81 -9.23
C THR A 3 26.43 -8.39 -8.75
N ASP A 4 27.31 -7.42 -9.02
CA ASP A 4 27.20 -6.04 -8.53
C ASP A 4 26.31 -5.16 -9.43
N ASP A 5 25.36 -5.78 -10.14
CA ASP A 5 24.29 -5.11 -10.88
C ASP A 5 23.01 -5.05 -10.04
N LEU A 6 23.18 -4.67 -8.76
CA LEU A 6 22.06 -4.29 -7.93
C LEU A 6 21.62 -2.90 -8.39
N GLU A 7 20.60 -2.86 -9.25
CA GLU A 7 19.90 -1.65 -9.63
C GLU A 7 19.70 -0.73 -8.42
N PRO A 8 19.82 0.60 -8.55
CA PRO A 8 19.64 1.51 -7.43
C PRO A 8 18.26 1.27 -6.82
N VAL A 9 18.25 0.67 -5.63
CA VAL A 9 17.02 0.42 -4.86
C VAL A 9 16.36 1.76 -4.66
N LYS A 10 15.28 2.03 -5.41
CA LYS A 10 14.52 3.28 -5.29
C LYS A 10 14.11 3.41 -3.84
N LYS A 11 14.81 4.28 -3.11
CA LYS A 11 14.51 4.53 -1.71
C LYS A 11 13.06 5.00 -1.64
N LYS A 12 12.28 4.37 -0.76
CA LYS A 12 10.91 4.79 -0.51
C LYS A 12 10.94 6.29 -0.16
N PRO A 13 10.03 7.10 -0.73
CA PRO A 13 9.97 8.51 -0.39
C PRO A 13 9.82 8.66 1.12
N ALA A 14 10.58 9.58 1.70
CA ALA A 14 10.49 9.85 3.13
C ALA A 14 9.07 10.31 3.48
N PRO A 15 8.55 9.93 4.67
CA PRO A 15 7.27 10.45 5.13
C PRO A 15 7.31 11.98 5.22
N LYS A 16 6.15 12.64 5.02
CA LYS A 16 6.03 14.09 5.20
C LYS A 16 6.49 14.47 6.61
N ASN A 17 7.23 15.58 6.75
CA ASN A 17 7.57 16.12 8.06
C ASN A 17 6.30 16.70 8.69
N LEU A 18 5.79 16.06 9.74
CA LEU A 18 4.54 16.46 10.38
C LEU A 18 4.68 17.71 11.26
N GLU A 19 5.90 18.03 11.73
CA GLU A 19 6.15 19.17 12.63
C GLU A 19 5.95 20.53 11.96
N VAL A 20 6.04 20.57 10.62
CA VAL A 20 5.87 21.79 9.83
C VAL A 20 4.46 21.98 9.29
N LEU A 21 3.57 21.00 9.50
CA LEU A 21 2.19 21.05 9.02
C LEU A 21 1.28 21.74 10.03
N SER A 22 0.31 22.52 9.54
CA SER A 22 -0.76 23.06 10.37
C SER A 22 -1.73 21.96 10.79
N ILE A 23 -2.57 22.23 11.80
CA ILE A 23 -3.63 21.29 12.23
C ILE A 23 -4.56 20.92 11.07
N GLU A 24 -4.93 21.89 10.23
CA GLU A 24 -5.75 21.67 9.04
C GLU A 24 -5.04 20.74 8.04
N ALA A 25 -3.78 21.01 7.73
CA ALA A 25 -2.99 20.17 6.82
C ALA A 25 -2.75 18.75 7.37
N LEU A 26 -2.67 18.59 8.69
CA LEU A 26 -2.64 17.27 9.33
C LEU A 26 -3.96 16.54 9.17
N GLY A 27 -5.10 17.24 9.30
CA GLY A 27 -6.42 16.68 9.06
C GLY A 27 -6.60 16.20 7.61
N GLU A 28 -6.19 17.01 6.63
CA GLU A 28 -6.20 16.63 5.22
C GLU A 28 -5.30 15.42 4.94
N TYR A 29 -4.08 15.42 5.49
CA TYR A 29 -3.13 14.32 5.33
C TYR A 29 -3.67 13.01 5.91
N ILE A 30 -4.35 13.05 7.06
CA ILE A 30 -5.01 11.88 7.62
C ILE A 30 -6.12 11.39 6.69
N ALA A 31 -6.97 12.28 6.19
CA ALA A 31 -8.05 11.91 5.29
C ALA A 31 -7.55 11.24 4.00
N GLU A 32 -6.46 11.76 3.41
CA GLU A 32 -5.79 11.14 2.25
C GLU A 32 -5.32 9.71 2.55
N LEU A 33 -4.64 9.52 3.69
CA LEU A 33 -4.14 8.21 4.10
C LEU A 33 -5.26 7.21 4.39
N GLU A 34 -6.34 7.65 5.04
CA GLU A 34 -7.52 6.82 5.33
C GLU A 34 -8.25 6.38 4.06
N ALA A 35 -8.33 7.26 3.06
CA ALA A 35 -8.87 6.91 1.74
C ALA A 35 -8.03 5.83 1.06
N GLU A 36 -6.70 5.94 1.09
CA GLU A 36 -5.81 4.92 0.52
C GLU A 36 -5.87 3.60 1.29
N ILE A 37 -5.98 3.64 2.63
CA ILE A 37 -6.20 2.45 3.44
C ILE A 37 -7.50 1.75 3.05
N SER A 38 -8.58 2.53 2.84
CA SER A 38 -9.87 1.99 2.42
C SER A 38 -9.78 1.29 1.06
N ARG A 39 -9.17 1.95 0.07
CA ARG A 39 -8.91 1.37 -1.25
C ARG A 39 -8.07 0.09 -1.19
N ALA A 40 -7.02 0.07 -0.36
CA ALA A 40 -6.18 -1.10 -0.16
C ALA A 40 -6.98 -2.27 0.43
N ARG A 41 -7.83 -2.00 1.43
CA ARG A 41 -8.71 -3.01 2.04
C ARG A 41 -9.72 -3.59 1.05
N GLU A 42 -10.35 -2.76 0.23
CA GLU A 42 -11.27 -3.22 -0.83
C GLU A 42 -10.55 -4.13 -1.84
N THR A 43 -9.33 -3.74 -2.22
CA THR A 43 -8.49 -4.53 -3.14
C THR A 43 -8.12 -5.89 -2.53
N ILE A 44 -7.79 -5.92 -1.23
CA ILE A 44 -7.48 -7.16 -0.51
C ILE A 44 -8.72 -8.06 -0.47
N ALA A 45 -9.89 -7.53 -0.09
CA ALA A 45 -11.13 -8.30 -0.05
C ALA A 45 -11.46 -8.94 -1.42
N GLY A 46 -11.25 -8.20 -2.51
CA GLY A 46 -11.39 -8.73 -3.87
C GLY A 46 -10.42 -9.89 -4.17
N LYS A 47 -9.15 -9.76 -3.73
CA LYS A 47 -8.14 -10.83 -3.90
C LYS A 47 -8.47 -12.07 -3.08
N GLU A 48 -8.90 -11.91 -1.83
CA GLU A 48 -9.30 -13.03 -0.96
C GLU A 48 -10.51 -13.78 -1.51
N SER A 49 -11.49 -13.05 -2.06
CA SER A 49 -12.63 -13.65 -2.75
C SER A 49 -12.20 -14.49 -3.96
N ALA A 50 -11.31 -13.94 -4.80
CA ALA A 50 -10.76 -14.66 -5.95
C ALA A 50 -9.96 -15.91 -5.54
N GLN A 51 -9.15 -15.81 -4.48
CA GLN A 51 -8.42 -16.94 -3.92
C GLN A 51 -9.37 -18.04 -3.43
N SER A 52 -10.41 -17.68 -2.67
CA SER A 52 -11.40 -18.63 -2.14
C SER A 52 -12.17 -19.33 -3.26
N ALA A 53 -12.51 -18.61 -4.32
CA ALA A 53 -13.16 -19.16 -5.51
C ALA A 53 -12.25 -20.17 -6.24
N ALA A 54 -10.97 -19.84 -6.41
CA ALA A 54 -9.98 -20.74 -6.99
C ALA A 54 -9.81 -22.00 -6.14
N GLU A 55 -9.65 -21.87 -4.82
CA GLU A 55 -9.53 -23.04 -3.92
C GLU A 55 -10.74 -23.96 -4.01
N THR A 56 -11.95 -23.40 -4.13
CA THR A 56 -13.18 -24.20 -4.28
C THR A 56 -13.24 -24.89 -5.64
N PHE A 57 -12.74 -24.24 -6.70
CA PHE A 57 -12.70 -24.81 -8.04
C PHE A 57 -11.70 -25.96 -8.16
N PHE A 58 -10.52 -25.86 -7.53
CA PHE A 58 -9.48 -26.90 -7.58
C PHE A 58 -9.65 -28.02 -6.54
N LYS A 59 -10.56 -27.88 -5.57
CA LYS A 59 -10.89 -28.93 -4.57
C LYS A 59 -12.09 -29.80 -4.99
N LYS A 60 -12.76 -29.51 -6.11
CA LYS A 60 -13.78 -30.36 -6.74
C LYS A 60 -13.17 -31.21 -7.84
#